data_AF-A0A6B9TCS2-F1
#
_entry.id   AF-A0A6B9TCS2-F1
#
_cell.length_a   1.000
_cell.length_b   1.000
_cell.length_c   1.000
_cell.angle_alpha   90.00
_cell.angle_beta   90.00
_cell.angle_gamma   90.00
#
_symmetry.space_group_name_H-M   'P 1'
#
loop_
_entity.id
_entity.type
_entity.pdbx_description
1 polymer ?
#
loop_
_entity_poly.entity_id
_entity_poly.type
_entity_poly.pdbx_seq_one_letter_code
_entity_poly.pdbx_strand_id
1 'polypeptide(L)'
;MNNTMKAVIAATIAVSMMLCSASLLSDSYVDADEPIQTIDLDAEYLESIESIESGNVYALPSDTAYILTDDLDLGANYLKTSGNCSIDLAGNVIRSSNDYPLTVDTLNGAGTTTISDSVGGGGIIGSGTAAVRNNGNLVITGGTFEGQSNAVNQPSNGKSLTITSGTFEANIPIEIVGGTANIDGGTFTGTFAGLESRFPTGFLTSNYVMPSVVISGGTFSGDYGVYTRVGSLTIADSELNGDAYGLFIETIPTSPSYNSSYQSPTVTIDDTVVTGQHGIVIEGDDDHTATLVVNGGTITGLNGSAISGNGSRDNTTVTINDGTLTGNNNPGIYHPQTGDLTINGGTITGESGVQFCGSGNVTINGGTLVGTYPALDNPGKPSGNSDGAGVDGAALSIVSRGPGYQEEGTTVNVSINGGTFISDNNSPIASYRLQQTTEGNWASNDETDLNSSLGIFSISAGSFEGPSYRPSIDFDESQDAAGKYGISGGTFTGGVETSFIVDGVDFEIGDDGSVSVGDDVIEEDRPYIPPIQDDDDYVPLPPVVVYEDDDSNDTTTIVACAAAAVVAALMAVFLIIERRRN
;
A
#
# COMPACT_ATOMS: atom_id res chain seq x y z
N MET A 1 8.73 -19.46 38.93
CA MET A 1 7.60 -18.68 38.39
C MET A 1 8.04 -18.09 37.06
N ASN A 2 7.38 -18.51 35.97
CA ASN A 2 7.75 -18.20 34.59
C ASN A 2 7.71 -16.70 34.27
N ASN A 3 8.57 -16.27 33.34
CA ASN A 3 8.65 -14.89 32.85
C ASN A 3 7.30 -14.37 32.30
N THR A 4 6.43 -15.26 31.83
CA THR A 4 5.04 -14.97 31.43
C THR A 4 4.18 -14.43 32.58
N MET A 5 4.43 -14.88 33.82
CA MET A 5 3.67 -14.45 35.01
C MET A 5 4.14 -13.08 35.52
N LYS A 6 5.38 -12.68 35.23
CA LYS A 6 5.89 -11.32 35.50
C LYS A 6 5.33 -10.29 34.51
N ALA A 7 5.14 -10.67 33.25
CA ALA A 7 4.51 -9.81 32.24
C ALA A 7 3.03 -9.54 32.55
N VAL A 8 2.29 -10.56 33.03
CA VAL A 8 0.88 -10.40 33.44
C VAL A 8 0.76 -9.54 34.70
N ILE A 9 1.63 -9.69 35.70
CA ILE A 9 1.60 -8.85 36.91
C ILE A 9 2.00 -7.40 36.60
N ALA A 10 2.94 -7.18 35.68
CA ALA A 10 3.31 -5.82 35.23
C ALA A 10 2.17 -5.15 34.44
N ALA A 11 1.46 -5.90 33.58
CA ALA A 11 0.29 -5.41 32.86
C ALA A 11 -0.87 -5.07 33.81
N THR A 12 -1.14 -5.90 34.82
CA THR A 12 -2.20 -5.65 35.81
C THR A 12 -1.90 -4.45 36.72
N ILE A 13 -0.61 -4.19 37.03
CA ILE A 13 -0.20 -3.01 37.81
C ILE A 13 -0.24 -1.73 36.95
N ALA A 14 0.11 -1.82 35.66
CA ALA A 14 0.01 -0.68 34.72
C ALA A 14 -1.45 -0.25 34.48
N VAL A 15 -2.37 -1.22 34.33
CA VAL A 15 -3.82 -0.94 34.23
C VAL A 15 -4.38 -0.39 35.55
N SER A 16 -3.90 -0.85 36.70
CA SER A 16 -4.32 -0.32 38.01
C SER A 16 -3.77 1.07 38.31
N MET A 17 -2.60 1.45 37.77
CA MET A 17 -2.04 2.81 37.90
C MET A 17 -2.64 3.79 36.87
N MET A 18 -3.09 3.32 35.71
CA MET A 18 -3.90 4.12 34.78
C MET A 18 -5.29 4.43 35.36
N LEU A 19 -5.90 3.50 36.09
CA LEU A 19 -7.18 3.73 36.77
C LEU A 19 -7.07 4.62 38.03
N CYS A 20 -5.89 4.71 38.65
CA CYS A 20 -5.67 5.49 39.88
C CYS A 20 -5.13 6.91 39.62
N SER A 21 -4.68 7.21 38.39
CA SER A 21 -4.27 8.57 37.97
C SER A 21 -5.43 9.40 37.42
N ALA A 22 -6.58 8.79 37.17
CA ALA A 22 -7.83 9.48 36.82
C ALA A 22 -8.57 10.10 38.03
N SER A 23 -8.11 9.86 39.27
CA SER A 23 -8.86 10.28 40.49
C SER A 23 -8.19 11.40 41.31
N LEU A 24 -7.18 12.09 40.80
CA LEU A 24 -6.53 13.20 41.50
C LEU A 24 -6.17 14.35 40.54
N LEU A 25 -7.20 14.94 39.94
CA LEU A 25 -7.16 16.33 39.47
C LEU A 25 -8.19 17.14 40.27
N SER A 26 -7.78 18.35 40.60
CA SER A 26 -8.31 19.26 41.61
C SER A 26 -9.83 19.43 41.66
N ASP A 27 -10.33 19.56 42.90
CA ASP A 27 -11.64 20.07 43.27
C ASP A 27 -12.08 21.28 42.43
N SER A 28 -12.88 21.01 41.40
CA SER A 28 -14.06 21.81 41.07
C SER A 28 -15.16 20.81 40.76
N TYR A 29 -15.98 20.55 41.77
CA TYR A 29 -17.18 19.73 41.72
C TYR A 29 -18.09 20.20 40.57
N VAL A 30 -18.08 19.48 39.45
CA VAL A 30 -19.10 19.57 38.40
C VAL A 30 -20.03 18.40 38.64
N ASP A 31 -21.28 18.73 38.94
CA ASP A 31 -22.36 17.78 39.18
C ASP A 31 -22.55 16.90 37.94
N ALA A 32 -22.41 15.58 38.09
CA ALA A 32 -22.44 14.62 36.97
C ALA A 32 -23.87 14.18 36.58
N ASP A 33 -24.90 14.81 37.15
CA ASP A 33 -26.32 14.49 36.95
C ASP A 33 -27.16 15.65 36.36
N GLU A 34 -26.56 16.78 36.00
CA GLU A 34 -27.24 17.82 35.20
C GLU A 34 -27.21 17.38 33.71
N PRO A 35 -28.36 17.26 33.02
CA PRO A 35 -28.37 16.95 31.60
C PRO A 35 -27.59 18.04 30.85
N ILE A 36 -26.66 17.65 29.97
CA ILE A 36 -25.99 18.59 29.07
C ILE A 36 -27.10 19.36 28.35
N GLN A 37 -27.20 20.66 28.63
CA GLN A 37 -28.24 21.49 28.04
C GLN A 37 -28.04 21.47 26.53
N THR A 38 -29.01 20.88 25.83
CA THR A 38 -29.06 20.95 24.37
C THR A 38 -29.69 22.29 24.00
N ILE A 39 -28.98 23.07 23.20
CA ILE A 39 -29.40 24.39 22.75
C ILE A 39 -29.80 24.28 21.28
N ASP A 40 -30.96 24.84 20.95
CA ASP A 40 -31.38 25.02 19.56
C ASP A 40 -30.46 26.07 18.92
N LEU A 41 -29.70 25.64 17.92
CA LEU A 41 -28.77 26.50 17.19
C LEU A 41 -29.47 27.02 15.94
N ASP A 42 -30.08 28.19 16.08
CA ASP A 42 -30.76 28.93 15.02
C ASP A 42 -30.30 30.40 14.97
N ALA A 43 -30.87 31.17 14.04
CA ALA A 43 -30.58 32.59 13.91
C ALA A 43 -30.96 33.40 15.16
N GLU A 44 -32.03 33.03 15.87
CA GLU A 44 -32.46 33.74 17.10
C GLU A 44 -31.45 33.53 18.23
N TYR A 45 -30.94 32.31 18.39
CA TYR A 45 -29.86 32.02 19.33
C TYR A 45 -28.59 32.80 18.99
N LEU A 46 -28.20 32.86 17.70
CA LEU A 46 -27.03 33.63 17.28
C LEU A 46 -27.16 35.13 17.55
N GLU A 47 -28.36 35.71 17.46
CA GLU A 47 -28.61 37.10 17.84
C GLU A 47 -28.51 37.31 19.36
N SER A 48 -28.74 36.26 20.15
CA SER A 48 -28.68 36.31 21.62
C SER A 48 -27.27 36.26 22.21
N ILE A 49 -26.31 35.71 21.46
CA ILE A 49 -24.90 35.71 21.83
C ILE A 49 -24.22 36.95 21.25
N GLU A 50 -23.68 37.82 22.10
CA GLU A 50 -22.93 38.98 21.62
C GLU A 50 -21.75 38.51 20.75
N SER A 51 -21.58 39.09 19.57
CA SER A 51 -20.39 38.85 18.74
C SER A 51 -19.16 39.25 19.55
N ILE A 52 -18.44 38.27 20.06
CA ILE A 52 -17.27 38.51 20.90
C ILE A 52 -16.11 38.79 19.94
N GLU A 53 -15.61 40.02 20.00
CA GLU A 53 -14.56 40.63 19.15
C GLU A 53 -15.09 41.47 17.97
N SER A 54 -14.27 42.43 17.51
CA SER A 54 -14.61 43.37 16.43
C SER A 54 -14.64 42.70 15.04
N GLY A 55 -15.19 41.50 14.93
CA GLY A 55 -15.10 40.64 13.76
C GLY A 55 -16.34 39.76 13.61
N ASN A 56 -16.52 39.26 12.40
CA ASN A 56 -17.65 38.45 11.95
C ASN A 56 -17.61 37.04 12.59
N VAL A 57 -17.75 36.93 13.93
CA VAL A 57 -17.55 35.67 14.71
C VAL A 57 -18.69 35.44 15.69
N TYR A 58 -19.24 34.22 15.67
CA TYR A 58 -20.14 33.70 16.69
C TYR A 58 -19.39 32.65 17.54
N ALA A 59 -18.94 33.05 18.73
CA ALA A 59 -18.26 32.16 19.65
C ALA A 59 -19.28 31.35 20.46
N LEU A 60 -19.38 30.06 20.17
CA LEU A 60 -20.27 29.15 20.89
C LEU A 60 -19.68 28.84 22.27
N PRO A 61 -20.48 28.93 23.35
CA PRO A 61 -20.11 28.43 24.66
C PRO A 61 -19.49 27.03 24.64
N SER A 62 -18.42 26.85 25.43
CA SER A 62 -17.81 25.53 25.63
C SER A 62 -18.69 24.62 26.48
N ASP A 63 -18.40 23.33 26.45
CA ASP A 63 -19.06 22.28 27.26
C ASP A 63 -20.57 22.23 27.04
N THR A 64 -21.00 22.49 25.81
CA THR A 64 -22.41 22.66 25.41
C THR A 64 -22.74 21.81 24.18
N ALA A 65 -23.96 21.29 24.13
CA ALA A 65 -24.52 20.58 22.99
C ALA A 65 -25.49 21.48 22.20
N TYR A 66 -25.37 21.45 20.88
CA TYR A 66 -26.17 22.22 19.94
C TYR A 66 -26.87 21.28 18.98
N ILE A 67 -28.13 21.58 18.65
CA ILE A 67 -28.86 20.93 17.57
C ILE A 67 -29.37 22.01 16.61
N LEU A 68 -29.11 21.85 15.31
CA LEU A 68 -29.68 22.73 14.31
C LEU A 68 -31.17 22.44 14.16
N THR A 69 -31.99 23.47 14.31
CA THR A 69 -33.45 23.39 14.10
C THR A 69 -33.87 23.80 12.69
N ASP A 70 -33.06 24.63 12.01
CA ASP A 70 -33.26 25.09 10.64
C ASP A 70 -31.90 25.32 9.93
N ASP A 71 -31.94 25.51 8.61
CA ASP A 71 -30.78 25.98 7.83
C ASP A 71 -30.26 27.33 8.36
N LEU A 72 -28.95 27.41 8.54
CA LEU A 72 -28.27 28.55 9.15
C LEU A 72 -27.36 29.25 8.13
N ASP A 73 -27.79 30.42 7.63
CA ASP A 73 -26.95 31.29 6.79
C ASP A 73 -26.23 32.33 7.64
N LEU A 74 -24.91 32.20 7.76
CA LEU A 74 -24.06 33.08 8.55
C LEU A 74 -23.62 34.33 7.78
N GLY A 75 -23.91 34.43 6.47
CA GLY A 75 -23.37 35.48 5.60
C GLY A 75 -21.84 35.49 5.65
N ALA A 76 -21.24 36.63 6.01
CA ALA A 76 -19.79 36.76 6.16
C ALA A 76 -19.24 36.29 7.52
N ASN A 77 -20.12 35.83 8.43
CA ASN A 77 -19.75 35.35 9.76
C ASN A 77 -19.39 33.87 9.77
N TYR A 78 -18.80 33.42 10.88
CA TYR A 78 -18.52 32.02 11.12
C TYR A 78 -18.75 31.62 12.57
N LEU A 79 -18.95 30.32 12.80
CA LEU A 79 -19.03 29.73 14.13
C LEU A 79 -17.64 29.39 14.64
N LYS A 80 -17.41 29.61 15.92
CA LYS A 80 -16.18 29.23 16.62
C LYS A 80 -16.51 28.37 17.82
N THR A 81 -15.95 27.17 17.89
CA THR A 81 -16.09 26.26 19.03
C THR A 81 -14.80 26.18 19.85
N SER A 82 -14.94 25.85 21.14
CA SER A 82 -13.82 25.56 22.04
C SER A 82 -14.28 24.63 23.18
N GLY A 83 -13.35 23.99 23.89
CA GLY A 83 -13.70 23.02 24.93
C GLY A 83 -14.42 21.79 24.36
N ASN A 84 -15.24 21.11 25.16
CA ASN A 84 -16.08 20.03 24.63
C ASN A 84 -17.33 20.63 24.01
N CYS A 85 -17.57 20.43 22.73
CA CYS A 85 -18.72 21.02 22.06
C CYS A 85 -19.31 19.96 21.12
N SER A 86 -20.62 19.86 21.01
CA SER A 86 -21.24 18.99 20.00
C SER A 86 -22.23 19.79 19.17
N ILE A 87 -22.16 19.68 17.85
CA ILE A 87 -23.12 20.25 16.91
C ILE A 87 -23.75 19.10 16.15
N ASP A 88 -25.04 18.87 16.38
CA ASP A 88 -25.84 17.98 15.55
C ASP A 88 -26.51 18.80 14.44
N LEU A 89 -26.16 18.50 13.20
CA LEU A 89 -26.71 19.14 12.01
C LEU A 89 -28.19 18.78 11.81
N ALA A 90 -28.63 17.62 12.30
CA ALA A 90 -30.03 17.19 12.28
C ALA A 90 -30.74 17.39 10.92
N GLY A 91 -30.04 17.14 9.81
CA GLY A 91 -30.56 17.29 8.45
C GLY A 91 -30.52 18.71 7.88
N ASN A 92 -30.01 19.68 8.63
CA ASN A 92 -29.93 21.09 8.26
C ASN A 92 -28.49 21.51 7.89
N VAL A 93 -28.39 22.65 7.20
CA VAL A 93 -27.12 23.11 6.62
C VAL A 93 -26.67 24.44 7.23
N ILE A 94 -25.39 24.49 7.62
CA ILE A 94 -24.68 25.73 7.93
C ILE A 94 -24.04 26.25 6.65
N ARG A 95 -24.32 27.50 6.26
CA ARG A 95 -23.73 28.17 5.11
C ARG A 95 -23.00 29.43 5.52
N SER A 96 -21.85 29.69 4.88
CA SER A 96 -21.14 30.95 5.05
C SER A 96 -20.33 31.30 3.80
N SER A 97 -20.23 32.60 3.54
CA SER A 97 -19.31 33.16 2.56
C SER A 97 -17.91 33.44 3.14
N ASN A 98 -17.69 33.13 4.43
CA ASN A 98 -16.39 33.22 5.08
C ASN A 98 -15.46 32.09 4.60
N ASP A 99 -14.15 32.27 4.82
CA ASP A 99 -13.15 31.25 4.57
C ASP A 99 -13.34 29.98 5.38
N TYR A 100 -13.98 30.07 6.55
CA TYR A 100 -14.19 28.94 7.46
C TYR A 100 -15.55 29.05 8.16
N PRO A 101 -16.66 28.51 7.61
CA PRO A 101 -17.96 28.52 8.27
C PRO A 101 -17.92 28.03 9.72
N LEU A 102 -17.05 27.04 10.00
CA LEU A 102 -16.75 26.57 11.34
C LEU A 102 -15.24 26.54 11.60
N THR A 103 -14.84 27.10 12.74
CA THR A 103 -13.47 26.99 13.27
C THR A 103 -13.48 26.32 14.64
N VAL A 104 -12.75 25.22 14.77
CA VAL A 104 -12.46 24.56 16.05
C VAL A 104 -11.21 25.18 16.64
N ASP A 105 -11.29 25.81 17.81
CA ASP A 105 -10.16 26.50 18.45
C ASP A 105 -9.57 25.74 19.65
N THR A 106 -8.36 26.14 20.01
CA THR A 106 -7.50 25.60 21.06
C THR A 106 -7.62 26.29 22.42
N LEU A 107 -8.35 27.42 22.49
CA LEU A 107 -8.26 28.40 23.59
C LEU A 107 -8.50 27.84 25.01
N ASN A 108 -9.07 26.65 25.17
CA ASN A 108 -9.38 26.04 26.48
C ASN A 108 -8.72 24.66 26.75
N GLY A 109 -7.68 24.26 26.01
CA GLY A 109 -7.00 22.98 26.25
C GLY A 109 -7.65 21.79 25.50
N ALA A 110 -7.56 20.58 26.08
CA ALA A 110 -7.77 19.27 25.43
C ALA A 110 -9.21 18.90 24.99
N GLY A 111 -10.13 19.86 24.96
CA GLY A 111 -11.54 19.62 24.61
C GLY A 111 -11.74 19.17 23.15
N THR A 112 -12.86 18.51 22.89
CA THR A 112 -13.20 17.94 21.58
C THR A 112 -14.48 18.56 21.03
N THR A 113 -14.45 19.04 19.78
CA THR A 113 -15.67 19.36 19.03
C THR A 113 -16.14 18.13 18.28
N THR A 114 -17.42 17.78 18.42
CA THR A 114 -18.08 16.70 17.69
C THR A 114 -19.10 17.29 16.72
N ILE A 115 -19.09 16.85 15.47
CA ILE A 115 -20.10 17.16 14.47
C ILE A 115 -20.80 15.87 14.10
N SER A 116 -22.13 15.88 14.15
CA SER A 116 -22.97 14.76 13.73
C SER A 116 -24.07 15.23 12.79
N ASP A 117 -24.68 14.28 12.09
CA ASP A 117 -25.92 14.51 11.36
C ASP A 117 -26.88 13.35 11.67
N SER A 118 -27.67 13.52 12.74
CA SER A 118 -28.53 12.45 13.26
C SER A 118 -29.72 12.11 12.35
N VAL A 119 -30.10 13.02 11.45
CA VAL A 119 -31.26 12.87 10.55
C VAL A 119 -30.82 12.56 9.11
N GLY A 120 -29.65 13.04 8.69
CA GLY A 120 -29.16 12.89 7.33
C GLY A 120 -29.53 14.07 6.44
N GLY A 121 -28.64 14.43 5.52
CA GLY A 121 -28.82 15.54 4.58
C GLY A 121 -28.34 16.90 5.11
N GLY A 122 -27.86 16.93 6.35
CA GLY A 122 -27.25 18.12 6.94
C GLY A 122 -25.83 18.32 6.43
N GLY A 123 -25.31 19.53 6.62
CA GLY A 123 -23.97 19.85 6.16
C GLY A 123 -23.39 21.17 6.62
N ILE A 124 -22.11 21.37 6.32
CA ILE A 124 -21.41 22.65 6.45
C ILE A 124 -20.84 23.00 5.09
N ILE A 125 -21.33 24.09 4.50
CA ILE A 125 -20.99 24.50 3.15
C ILE A 125 -20.37 25.90 3.20
N GLY A 126 -19.09 25.98 2.85
CA GLY A 126 -18.33 27.21 2.77
C GLY A 126 -18.05 27.59 1.32
N SER A 127 -18.32 28.85 0.95
CA SER A 127 -17.85 29.36 -0.34
C SER A 127 -16.41 29.89 -0.29
N GLY A 128 -15.75 29.81 0.86
CA GLY A 128 -14.35 30.23 1.05
C GLY A 128 -13.38 29.05 1.13
N THR A 129 -12.24 29.25 1.80
CA THR A 129 -11.12 28.30 1.82
C THR A 129 -11.51 26.87 2.25
N ALA A 130 -12.16 26.69 3.40
CA ALA A 130 -12.57 25.37 3.88
C ALA A 130 -13.90 25.36 4.64
N ALA A 131 -14.66 24.25 4.61
CA ALA A 131 -15.90 24.14 5.41
C ALA A 131 -15.61 24.17 6.93
N VAL A 132 -14.57 23.43 7.34
CA VAL A 132 -14.12 23.35 8.72
C VAL A 132 -12.62 23.60 8.82
N ARG A 133 -12.23 24.55 9.68
CA ARG A 133 -10.85 24.70 10.11
C ARG A 133 -10.65 24.04 11.47
N ASN A 134 -9.92 22.93 11.51
CA ASN A 134 -9.62 22.22 12.74
C ASN A 134 -8.30 22.69 13.37
N ASN A 135 -8.37 23.68 14.27
CA ASN A 135 -7.20 24.01 15.08
C ASN A 135 -7.13 23.20 16.40
N GLY A 136 -8.18 22.46 16.77
CA GLY A 136 -8.33 21.70 18.02
C GLY A 136 -8.53 20.19 17.78
N ASN A 137 -9.31 19.52 18.62
CA ASN A 137 -9.67 18.12 18.40
C ASN A 137 -11.07 18.04 17.79
N LEU A 138 -11.22 17.31 16.68
CA LEU A 138 -12.46 17.24 15.91
C LEU A 138 -12.87 15.78 15.67
N VAL A 139 -14.14 15.50 15.90
CA VAL A 139 -14.81 14.24 15.55
C VAL A 139 -15.96 14.55 14.60
N ILE A 140 -16.05 13.85 13.47
CA ILE A 140 -17.14 13.95 12.50
C ILE A 140 -17.77 12.57 12.33
N THR A 141 -19.09 12.50 12.44
CA THR A 141 -19.85 11.23 12.37
C THR A 141 -20.89 11.18 11.25
N GLY A 142 -20.94 12.19 10.39
CA GLY A 142 -21.86 12.28 9.26
C GLY A 142 -22.01 13.72 8.76
N GLY A 143 -22.85 13.90 7.74
CA GLY A 143 -23.11 15.18 7.08
C GLY A 143 -22.31 15.38 5.79
N THR A 144 -22.61 16.48 5.10
CA THR A 144 -21.94 16.92 3.87
C THR A 144 -21.07 18.14 4.15
N PHE A 145 -19.80 18.10 3.72
CA PHE A 145 -18.84 19.17 3.95
C PHE A 145 -18.27 19.64 2.62
N GLU A 146 -18.52 20.90 2.30
CA GLU A 146 -18.13 21.49 1.02
C GLU A 146 -17.30 22.76 1.24
N GLY A 147 -16.13 22.83 0.62
CA GLY A 147 -15.31 24.04 0.59
C GLY A 147 -14.56 24.18 -0.73
N GLN A 148 -13.98 25.35 -0.99
CA GLN A 148 -13.23 25.54 -2.25
C GLN A 148 -11.92 24.74 -2.23
N SER A 149 -11.06 24.98 -1.24
CA SER A 149 -9.78 24.31 -1.13
C SER A 149 -9.91 23.01 -0.35
N ASN A 150 -10.60 23.03 0.80
CA ASN A 150 -10.78 21.86 1.66
C ASN A 150 -12.20 21.70 2.19
N ALA A 151 -12.62 20.48 2.48
CA ALA A 151 -13.79 20.26 3.33
C ALA A 151 -13.37 20.42 4.80
N VAL A 152 -12.28 19.75 5.18
CA VAL A 152 -11.65 19.88 6.50
C VAL A 152 -10.16 20.21 6.32
N ASN A 153 -9.75 21.35 6.87
CA ASN A 153 -8.34 21.74 6.95
C ASN A 153 -7.84 21.57 8.38
N GLN A 154 -6.84 20.71 8.62
CA GLN A 154 -6.16 20.58 9.91
C GLN A 154 -4.74 21.17 9.84
N PRO A 155 -4.59 22.48 10.13
CA PRO A 155 -3.27 23.13 10.11
C PRO A 155 -2.48 22.91 11.41
N SER A 156 -3.14 22.45 12.49
CA SER A 156 -2.58 22.46 13.84
C SER A 156 -1.67 21.28 14.16
N ASN A 157 -0.52 21.58 14.74
CA ASN A 157 0.42 20.60 15.28
C ASN A 157 -0.13 19.92 16.55
N GLY A 158 -0.02 18.59 16.63
CA GLY A 158 -0.34 17.80 17.83
C GLY A 158 -1.84 17.71 18.17
N LYS A 159 -2.70 17.81 17.15
CA LYS A 159 -4.16 17.76 17.26
C LYS A 159 -4.74 16.55 16.52
N SER A 160 -6.00 16.23 16.78
CA SER A 160 -6.65 15.05 16.21
C SER A 160 -7.85 15.38 15.34
N LEU A 161 -7.97 14.65 14.23
CA LEU A 161 -9.19 14.49 13.46
C LEU A 161 -9.67 13.04 13.56
N THR A 162 -10.96 12.84 13.75
CA THR A 162 -11.60 11.53 13.62
C THR A 162 -12.81 11.66 12.73
N ILE A 163 -12.92 10.80 11.70
CA ILE A 163 -14.06 10.75 10.78
C ILE A 163 -14.56 9.31 10.75
N THR A 164 -15.85 9.10 10.99
CA THR A 164 -16.46 7.76 10.87
C THR A 164 -17.37 7.64 9.66
N SER A 165 -17.95 8.76 9.19
CA SER A 165 -18.73 8.82 7.95
C SER A 165 -18.92 10.27 7.50
N GLY A 166 -19.46 10.46 6.30
CA GLY A 166 -19.78 11.77 5.73
C GLY A 166 -19.46 11.84 4.25
N THR A 167 -19.85 12.95 3.62
CA THR A 167 -19.46 13.30 2.25
C THR A 167 -18.62 14.57 2.29
N PHE A 168 -17.47 14.56 1.64
CA PHE A 168 -16.50 15.65 1.69
C PHE A 168 -16.09 16.03 0.27
N GLU A 169 -16.37 17.26 -0.14
CA GLU A 169 -16.09 17.74 -1.49
C GLU A 169 -15.29 19.04 -1.45
N ALA A 170 -14.14 19.05 -2.11
CA ALA A 170 -13.29 20.24 -2.28
C ALA A 170 -12.22 19.98 -3.33
N ASN A 171 -11.25 20.87 -3.50
CA ASN A 171 -10.03 20.51 -4.25
C ASN A 171 -9.23 19.40 -3.55
N ILE A 172 -9.08 19.51 -2.22
CA ILE A 172 -8.47 18.55 -1.32
C ILE A 172 -9.41 18.38 -0.12
N PRO A 173 -10.35 17.42 -0.12
CA PRO A 173 -11.37 17.29 0.93
C PRO A 173 -10.77 17.28 2.32
N ILE A 174 -9.72 16.49 2.55
CA ILE A 174 -9.02 16.42 3.83
C ILE A 174 -7.56 16.82 3.63
N GLU A 175 -7.13 17.87 4.32
CA GLU A 175 -5.72 18.27 4.38
C GLU A 175 -5.20 18.16 5.82
N ILE A 176 -4.19 17.30 6.01
CA ILE A 176 -3.51 17.11 7.29
C ILE A 176 -2.10 17.67 7.19
N VAL A 177 -1.87 18.77 7.92
CA VAL A 177 -0.55 19.41 7.96
C VAL A 177 0.28 18.89 9.13
N GLY A 178 -0.38 18.60 10.26
CA GLY A 178 0.25 18.02 11.44
C GLY A 178 -0.75 17.34 12.37
N GLY A 179 -0.23 16.57 13.34
CA GLY A 179 -1.04 15.81 14.29
C GLY A 179 -1.51 14.46 13.76
N THR A 180 -2.63 13.97 14.28
CA THR A 180 -3.19 12.66 13.94
C THR A 180 -4.52 12.78 13.19
N ALA A 181 -4.80 11.82 12.32
CA ALA A 181 -6.10 11.65 11.70
C ALA A 181 -6.48 10.16 11.68
N ASN A 182 -7.69 9.85 12.12
CA ASN A 182 -8.27 8.50 12.05
C ASN A 182 -9.55 8.56 11.22
N ILE A 183 -9.58 7.87 10.07
CA ILE A 183 -10.71 7.90 9.13
C ILE A 183 -11.21 6.48 8.94
N ASP A 184 -12.45 6.20 9.34
CA ASP A 184 -13.04 4.85 9.33
C ASP A 184 -14.13 4.69 8.25
N GLY A 185 -14.39 5.75 7.49
CA GLY A 185 -15.41 5.75 6.46
C GLY A 185 -15.72 7.14 5.90
N GLY A 186 -16.55 7.17 4.86
CA GLY A 186 -16.96 8.38 4.16
C GLY A 186 -16.60 8.37 2.68
N THR A 187 -17.02 9.41 1.98
CA THR A 187 -16.70 9.66 0.58
C THR A 187 -15.99 10.99 0.45
N PHE A 188 -14.80 10.98 -0.16
CA PHE A 188 -13.92 12.13 -0.28
C PHE A 188 -13.66 12.40 -1.76
N THR A 189 -14.30 13.43 -2.31
CA THR A 189 -14.21 13.79 -3.73
C THR A 189 -13.40 15.06 -3.90
N GLY A 190 -12.15 14.89 -4.32
CA GLY A 190 -11.19 15.95 -4.63
C GLY A 190 -11.12 16.27 -6.11
N THR A 191 -10.82 17.51 -6.49
CA THR A 191 -10.34 17.81 -7.86
C THR A 191 -8.83 17.63 -8.01
N PHE A 192 -8.07 17.64 -6.92
CA PHE A 192 -6.62 17.36 -6.90
C PHE A 192 -6.31 16.08 -6.13
N ALA A 193 -6.76 15.96 -4.88
CA ALA A 193 -6.56 14.74 -4.10
C ALA A 193 -7.76 14.45 -3.21
N GLY A 194 -8.11 13.18 -2.97
CA GLY A 194 -9.12 12.81 -1.96
C GLY A 194 -8.64 13.11 -0.52
N LEU A 195 -7.33 12.98 -0.29
CA LEU A 195 -6.66 13.39 0.94
C LEU A 195 -5.20 13.81 0.65
N GLU A 196 -4.73 14.88 1.29
CA GLU A 196 -3.32 15.27 1.29
C GLU A 196 -2.75 15.29 2.72
N SER A 197 -1.61 14.61 2.92
CA SER A 197 -0.75 14.77 4.08
C SER A 197 0.54 15.48 3.68
N ARG A 198 0.80 16.65 4.26
CA ARG A 198 1.96 17.49 3.88
C ARG A 198 2.56 18.23 5.08
N PHE A 199 3.70 18.86 4.87
CA PHE A 199 4.30 19.76 5.85
C PHE A 199 3.58 21.12 5.95
N PRO A 200 3.73 21.81 7.09
CA PRO A 200 3.35 23.21 7.19
C PRO A 200 4.27 24.07 6.32
N THR A 201 3.68 25.09 5.70
CA THR A 201 4.46 26.14 5.04
C THR A 201 5.18 26.99 6.11
N GLY A 202 6.51 26.91 6.20
CA GLY A 202 7.32 27.77 7.08
C GLY A 202 8.39 27.03 7.89
N PHE A 203 9.13 27.77 8.73
CA PHE A 203 10.19 27.19 9.57
C PHE A 203 9.60 26.27 10.64
N LEU A 204 10.02 25.00 10.62
CA LEU A 204 9.67 24.04 11.65
C LEU A 204 10.42 24.36 12.95
N THR A 205 9.69 24.34 14.06
CA THR A 205 10.32 24.27 15.39
C THR A 205 10.66 22.82 15.71
N SER A 206 11.57 22.58 16.67
CA SER A 206 12.01 21.22 17.05
C SER A 206 10.90 20.29 17.53
N ASN A 207 9.70 20.82 17.85
CA ASN A 207 8.59 20.10 18.47
C ASN A 207 7.41 19.85 17.50
N TYR A 208 7.67 19.85 16.19
CA TYR A 208 6.63 19.54 15.19
C TYR A 208 6.33 18.04 15.16
N VAL A 209 5.06 17.68 15.33
CA VAL A 209 4.56 16.31 15.22
C VAL A 209 4.10 16.09 13.79
N MET A 210 4.81 15.23 13.07
CA MET A 210 4.45 14.87 11.70
C MET A 210 3.05 14.24 11.63
N PRO A 211 2.36 14.41 10.49
CA PRO A 211 1.12 13.70 10.24
C PRO A 211 1.25 12.20 10.52
N SER A 212 0.30 11.68 11.29
CA SER A 212 0.08 10.25 11.46
C SER A 212 -1.37 9.97 11.11
N VAL A 213 -1.57 9.39 9.94
CA VAL A 213 -2.89 9.19 9.34
C VAL A 213 -3.17 7.69 9.29
N VAL A 214 -4.31 7.30 9.83
CA VAL A 214 -4.85 5.94 9.72
C VAL A 214 -6.18 6.03 9.00
N ILE A 215 -6.30 5.29 7.91
CA ILE A 215 -7.52 5.12 7.15
C ILE A 215 -7.90 3.63 7.27
N SER A 216 -9.09 3.35 7.78
CA SER A 216 -9.64 1.98 7.94
C SER A 216 -10.97 1.80 7.19
N GLY A 217 -11.29 2.73 6.29
CA GLY A 217 -12.46 2.67 5.44
C GLY A 217 -12.70 3.98 4.69
N GLY A 218 -13.51 3.88 3.63
CA GLY A 218 -13.95 5.01 2.82
C GLY A 218 -13.48 4.97 1.37
N THR A 219 -14.02 5.89 0.58
CA THR A 219 -13.69 6.05 -0.84
C THR A 219 -13.06 7.43 -1.05
N PHE A 220 -11.85 7.45 -1.60
CA PHE A 220 -11.07 8.66 -1.86
C PHE A 220 -10.90 8.81 -3.37
N SER A 221 -11.28 9.95 -3.92
CA SER A 221 -11.28 10.19 -5.36
C SER A 221 -10.70 11.55 -5.71
N GLY A 222 -9.95 11.64 -6.80
CA GLY A 222 -9.42 12.88 -7.35
C GLY A 222 -8.38 12.62 -8.43
N ASP A 223 -7.58 13.62 -8.80
CA ASP A 223 -6.41 13.37 -9.66
C ASP A 223 -5.46 12.36 -8.98
N TYR A 224 -5.31 12.53 -7.66
CA TYR A 224 -4.78 11.54 -6.75
C TYR A 224 -5.88 11.00 -5.82
N GLY A 225 -5.98 9.69 -5.65
CA GLY A 225 -6.86 9.14 -4.60
C GLY A 225 -6.40 9.65 -3.23
N VAL A 226 -5.13 9.37 -2.90
CA VAL A 226 -4.44 9.92 -1.73
C VAL A 226 -3.04 10.40 -2.12
N TYR A 227 -2.60 11.51 -1.53
CA TYR A 227 -1.26 12.05 -1.72
C TYR A 227 -0.60 12.28 -0.35
N THR A 228 0.60 11.72 -0.16
CA THR A 228 1.36 11.95 1.06
C THR A 228 2.81 12.31 0.76
N ARG A 229 3.32 13.26 1.55
CA ARG A 229 4.70 13.72 1.45
C ARG A 229 5.54 13.46 2.69
N VAL A 230 4.88 13.07 3.78
CA VAL A 230 5.44 13.07 5.13
C VAL A 230 4.77 12.09 6.05
N GLY A 231 5.47 11.80 7.15
CA GLY A 231 4.90 11.14 8.30
C GLY A 231 4.53 9.70 8.01
N SER A 232 3.59 9.17 8.79
CA SER A 232 3.11 7.79 8.65
C SER A 232 1.70 7.77 8.09
N LEU A 233 1.46 6.93 7.10
CA LEU A 233 0.14 6.65 6.55
C LEU A 233 -0.12 5.15 6.57
N THR A 234 -1.21 4.72 7.19
CA THR A 234 -1.69 3.34 7.11
C THR A 234 -3.08 3.35 6.51
N ILE A 235 -3.31 2.54 5.47
CA ILE A 235 -4.58 2.47 4.75
C ILE A 235 -5.03 1.01 4.75
N ALA A 236 -6.22 0.78 5.30
CA ALA A 236 -6.89 -0.50 5.37
C ALA A 236 -8.31 -0.40 4.80
N ASP A 237 -8.79 -1.47 4.17
CA ASP A 237 -10.21 -1.66 3.82
C ASP A 237 -10.86 -0.48 3.06
N SER A 238 -10.09 0.17 2.19
CA SER A 238 -10.48 1.42 1.53
C SER A 238 -10.44 1.33 0.01
N GLU A 239 -11.02 2.32 -0.66
CA GLU A 239 -10.95 2.48 -2.12
C GLU A 239 -10.28 3.81 -2.48
N LEU A 240 -9.16 3.76 -3.19
CA LEU A 240 -8.43 4.92 -3.68
C LEU A 240 -8.53 4.99 -5.21
N ASN A 241 -9.19 6.02 -5.72
CA ASN A 241 -9.47 6.19 -7.14
C ASN A 241 -8.82 7.49 -7.64
N GLY A 242 -7.69 7.37 -8.35
CA GLY A 242 -7.00 8.49 -8.97
C GLY A 242 -7.27 8.56 -10.48
N ASP A 243 -7.51 9.76 -11.01
CA ASP A 243 -7.50 9.98 -12.46
C ASP A 243 -6.07 9.84 -13.02
N ALA A 244 -5.06 10.26 -12.25
CA ALA A 244 -3.64 10.03 -12.52
C ALA A 244 -3.09 8.88 -11.66
N TYR A 245 -3.05 9.03 -10.33
CA TYR A 245 -2.46 8.04 -9.42
C TYR A 245 -3.42 7.66 -8.30
N GLY A 246 -3.65 6.37 -8.06
CA GLY A 246 -4.47 5.94 -6.92
C GLY A 246 -3.86 6.39 -5.59
N LEU A 247 -2.54 6.26 -5.47
CA LEU A 247 -1.74 6.79 -4.35
C LEU A 247 -0.44 7.39 -4.86
N PHE A 248 -0.10 8.59 -4.37
CA PHE A 248 1.19 9.21 -4.63
C PHE A 248 1.96 9.41 -3.32
N ILE A 249 3.20 8.92 -3.30
CA ILE A 249 4.15 9.01 -2.20
C ILE A 249 5.36 9.76 -2.70
N GLU A 250 5.63 10.95 -2.16
CA GLU A 250 6.72 11.80 -2.64
C GLU A 250 7.47 12.40 -1.46
N THR A 251 8.79 12.27 -1.37
CA THR A 251 9.55 13.13 -0.45
C THR A 251 9.56 14.57 -0.97
N ILE A 252 9.97 15.51 -0.13
CA ILE A 252 10.20 16.88 -0.58
C ILE A 252 11.71 17.09 -0.72
N PRO A 253 12.20 17.56 -1.89
CA PRO A 253 13.60 17.89 -2.06
C PRO A 253 14.07 18.84 -0.96
N THR A 254 15.29 18.61 -0.44
CA THR A 254 15.86 19.43 0.63
C THR A 254 15.81 20.92 0.28
N SER A 255 14.92 21.64 0.97
CA SER A 255 15.01 23.10 1.03
C SER A 255 15.76 23.49 2.30
N PRO A 256 16.71 24.44 2.24
CA PRO A 256 17.57 24.83 3.36
C PRO A 256 16.78 25.39 4.56
N SER A 257 15.47 25.61 4.42
CA SER A 257 14.56 26.03 5.49
C SER A 257 13.95 24.90 6.32
N TYR A 258 14.10 23.63 5.93
CA TYR A 258 13.49 22.50 6.63
C TYR A 258 14.54 21.61 7.31
N ASN A 259 14.19 21.06 8.48
CA ASN A 259 15.02 20.06 9.14
C ASN A 259 14.94 18.73 8.36
N SER A 260 16.10 18.17 8.00
CA SER A 260 16.20 16.93 7.20
C SER A 260 15.66 15.69 7.91
N SER A 261 15.52 15.69 9.24
CA SER A 261 15.07 14.50 9.97
C SER A 261 13.58 14.16 9.81
N TYR A 262 12.83 14.89 8.99
CA TYR A 262 11.37 14.90 9.04
C TYR A 262 10.66 14.56 7.72
N GLN A 263 11.41 14.28 6.63
CA GLN A 263 10.90 14.30 5.24
C GLN A 263 10.73 12.93 4.60
N SER A 264 10.80 11.85 5.38
CA SER A 264 10.59 10.48 4.89
C SER A 264 9.15 10.02 5.16
N PRO A 265 8.29 9.92 4.13
CA PRO A 265 6.99 9.28 4.26
C PRO A 265 7.16 7.76 4.42
N THR A 266 6.35 7.17 5.30
CA THR A 266 6.19 5.72 5.40
C THR A 266 4.73 5.37 5.21
N VAL A 267 4.45 4.56 4.20
CA VAL A 267 3.09 4.14 3.83
C VAL A 267 2.94 2.63 3.96
N THR A 268 1.90 2.19 4.66
CA THR A 268 1.47 0.79 4.74
C THR A 268 0.09 0.65 4.13
N ILE A 269 -0.07 -0.33 3.24
CA ILE A 269 -1.34 -0.71 2.60
C ILE A 269 -1.76 -2.09 3.08
N ASP A 270 -2.97 -2.21 3.60
CA ASP A 270 -3.62 -3.44 4.05
C ASP A 270 -4.94 -3.59 3.28
N ASP A 271 -5.15 -4.70 2.55
CA ASP A 271 -6.44 -5.07 1.94
C ASP A 271 -7.24 -3.94 1.22
N THR A 272 -6.53 -3.00 0.60
CA THR A 272 -7.11 -1.79 -0.03
C THR A 272 -7.19 -1.95 -1.55
N VAL A 273 -8.21 -1.36 -2.16
CA VAL A 273 -8.32 -1.24 -3.62
C VAL A 273 -7.72 0.08 -4.07
N VAL A 274 -6.70 0.04 -4.92
CA VAL A 274 -6.01 1.23 -5.45
C VAL A 274 -6.04 1.21 -6.97
N THR A 275 -6.61 2.25 -7.57
CA THR A 275 -6.74 2.37 -9.03
C THR A 275 -6.33 3.76 -9.51
N GLY A 276 -5.53 3.81 -10.57
CA GLY A 276 -5.24 5.04 -11.34
C GLY A 276 -4.58 4.73 -12.69
N GLN A 277 -4.12 5.73 -13.46
CA GLN A 277 -3.27 5.45 -14.63
C GLN A 277 -2.07 4.60 -14.21
N HIS A 278 -1.44 5.02 -13.11
CA HIS A 278 -0.61 4.17 -12.27
C HIS A 278 -1.34 3.92 -10.96
N GLY A 279 -1.23 2.72 -10.40
CA GLY A 279 -1.86 2.39 -9.12
C GLY A 279 -1.22 3.22 -8.00
N ILE A 280 0.05 2.97 -7.74
CA ILE A 280 0.87 3.69 -6.76
C ILE A 280 2.09 4.28 -7.45
N VAL A 281 2.40 5.54 -7.16
CA VAL A 281 3.67 6.17 -7.51
C VAL A 281 4.48 6.46 -6.25
N ILE A 282 5.77 6.12 -6.27
CA ILE A 282 6.70 6.38 -5.18
C ILE A 282 7.96 7.10 -5.68
N GLU A 283 8.28 8.23 -5.04
CA GLU A 283 9.43 9.07 -5.35
C GLU A 283 10.15 9.47 -4.06
N GLY A 284 11.45 9.21 -3.98
CA GLY A 284 12.31 9.77 -2.94
C GLY A 284 13.15 10.95 -3.46
N ASP A 285 14.18 11.32 -2.68
CA ASP A 285 15.19 12.29 -3.05
C ASP A 285 16.54 11.97 -2.41
N ASP A 286 17.61 12.62 -2.86
CA ASP A 286 19.01 12.39 -2.44
C ASP A 286 19.23 12.26 -0.92
N ASP A 287 18.44 12.94 -0.09
CA ASP A 287 18.61 13.00 1.36
C ASP A 287 17.53 12.22 2.14
N HIS A 288 16.45 11.79 1.50
CA HIS A 288 15.31 11.18 2.20
C HIS A 288 14.72 9.97 1.47
N THR A 289 14.39 8.96 2.27
CA THR A 289 13.77 7.73 1.76
C THR A 289 12.25 7.81 1.75
N ALA A 290 11.60 7.49 0.64
CA ALA A 290 10.19 7.14 0.60
C ALA A 290 10.01 5.64 0.83
N THR A 291 9.13 5.24 1.76
CA THR A 291 8.90 3.83 2.09
C THR A 291 7.46 3.40 1.82
N LEU A 292 7.30 2.28 1.11
CA LEU A 292 6.02 1.62 0.86
C LEU A 292 6.06 0.16 1.30
N VAL A 293 5.07 -0.25 2.08
CA VAL A 293 4.81 -1.65 2.45
C VAL A 293 3.40 -2.02 2.01
N VAL A 294 3.26 -3.07 1.20
CA VAL A 294 1.97 -3.62 0.75
C VAL A 294 1.76 -4.98 1.40
N ASN A 295 0.78 -5.08 2.31
CA ASN A 295 0.42 -6.31 3.01
C ASN A 295 -0.72 -7.09 2.36
N GLY A 296 -1.44 -6.47 1.42
CA GLY A 296 -2.58 -7.08 0.74
C GLY A 296 -3.31 -6.05 -0.13
N GLY A 297 -4.45 -6.46 -0.68
CA GLY A 297 -5.31 -5.61 -1.51
C GLY A 297 -5.15 -5.82 -3.02
N THR A 298 -5.80 -4.96 -3.80
CA THR A 298 -5.79 -4.98 -5.26
C THR A 298 -5.30 -3.63 -5.78
N ILE A 299 -4.16 -3.62 -6.48
CA ILE A 299 -3.53 -2.41 -7.00
C ILE A 299 -3.47 -2.51 -8.52
N THR A 300 -4.12 -1.57 -9.21
CA THR A 300 -4.23 -1.59 -10.67
C THR A 300 -3.75 -0.29 -11.29
N GLY A 301 -2.74 -0.38 -12.15
CA GLY A 301 -2.42 0.65 -13.13
C GLY A 301 -3.25 0.43 -14.39
N LEU A 302 -4.15 1.35 -14.72
CA LEU A 302 -5.08 1.22 -15.84
C LEU A 302 -4.39 1.35 -17.21
N ASN A 303 -3.37 2.20 -17.31
CA ASN A 303 -2.53 2.34 -18.52
C ASN A 303 -1.05 2.52 -18.14
N GLY A 304 -0.65 1.95 -17.02
CA GLY A 304 0.64 2.09 -16.39
C GLY A 304 0.89 0.95 -15.41
N SER A 305 1.98 1.02 -14.66
CA SER A 305 2.31 0.00 -13.66
C SER A 305 1.35 0.03 -12.46
N ALA A 306 1.19 -1.12 -11.80
CA ALA A 306 0.53 -1.17 -10.48
C ALA A 306 1.33 -0.34 -9.47
N ILE A 307 2.66 -0.49 -9.49
CA ILE A 307 3.58 0.36 -8.74
C ILE A 307 4.62 0.90 -9.71
N SER A 308 4.77 2.23 -9.75
CA SER A 308 5.80 2.91 -10.54
C SER A 308 6.67 3.78 -9.66
N GLY A 309 7.96 3.84 -9.96
CA GLY A 309 8.81 4.93 -9.50
C GLY A 309 9.18 5.89 -10.64
N ASN A 310 10.24 6.67 -10.42
CA ASN A 310 10.71 7.71 -11.34
C ASN A 310 12.24 7.74 -11.32
N GLY A 311 12.89 7.46 -12.45
CA GLY A 311 14.36 7.29 -12.51
C GLY A 311 15.19 8.52 -12.09
N SER A 312 14.58 9.70 -12.01
CA SER A 312 15.22 10.91 -11.49
C SER A 312 15.00 11.14 -9.99
N ARG A 313 14.44 10.16 -9.27
CA ARG A 313 13.94 10.28 -7.88
C ARG A 313 14.33 9.06 -7.07
N ASP A 314 15.58 9.04 -6.65
CA ASP A 314 16.21 7.95 -5.90
C ASP A 314 15.71 7.82 -4.45
N ASN A 315 16.30 6.89 -3.70
CA ASN A 315 16.02 6.61 -2.29
C ASN A 315 14.58 6.16 -2.04
N THR A 316 14.23 4.98 -2.57
CA THR A 316 12.95 4.33 -2.27
C THR A 316 13.14 2.96 -1.62
N THR A 317 12.22 2.57 -0.75
CA THR A 317 12.14 1.20 -0.20
C THR A 317 10.73 0.68 -0.43
N VAL A 318 10.61 -0.41 -1.20
CA VAL A 318 9.32 -1.04 -1.52
C VAL A 318 9.32 -2.48 -1.01
N THR A 319 8.34 -2.84 -0.19
CA THR A 319 8.13 -4.21 0.29
C THR A 319 6.74 -4.70 -0.07
N ILE A 320 6.64 -5.83 -0.75
CA ILE A 320 5.39 -6.50 -1.11
C ILE A 320 5.28 -7.79 -0.31
N ASN A 321 4.38 -7.84 0.66
CA ASN A 321 4.11 -9.02 1.46
C ASN A 321 3.01 -9.89 0.87
N ASP A 322 1.96 -9.27 0.30
CA ASP A 322 0.88 -9.96 -0.42
C ASP A 322 0.12 -8.97 -1.33
N GLY A 323 -0.92 -9.45 -2.01
CA GLY A 323 -1.86 -8.67 -2.82
C GLY A 323 -1.90 -9.08 -4.29
N THR A 324 -2.80 -8.46 -5.05
CA THR A 324 -2.87 -8.60 -6.52
C THR A 324 -2.50 -7.27 -7.16
N LEU A 325 -1.37 -7.24 -7.87
CA LEU A 325 -0.80 -6.06 -8.50
C LEU A 325 -0.84 -6.25 -10.02
N THR A 326 -1.55 -5.38 -10.73
CA THR A 326 -1.69 -5.47 -12.19
C THR A 326 -1.29 -4.16 -12.87
N GLY A 327 -0.26 -4.22 -13.70
CA GLY A 327 0.12 -3.15 -14.63
C GLY A 327 -0.45 -3.44 -16.01
N ASN A 328 -1.41 -2.64 -16.47
CA ASN A 328 -1.98 -2.81 -17.81
C ASN A 328 -1.13 -2.05 -18.84
N ASN A 329 -0.66 -2.76 -19.88
CA ASN A 329 0.23 -2.21 -20.93
C ASN A 329 1.57 -1.66 -20.38
N ASN A 330 2.02 -2.21 -19.25
CA ASN A 330 3.25 -1.81 -18.57
C ASN A 330 3.72 -2.94 -17.64
N PRO A 331 4.92 -2.87 -17.06
CA PRO A 331 5.29 -3.81 -15.99
C PRO A 331 4.30 -3.79 -14.83
N GLY A 332 4.14 -4.91 -14.13
CA GLY A 332 3.37 -4.94 -12.88
C GLY A 332 4.00 -3.99 -11.85
N ILE A 333 5.33 -4.07 -11.71
CA ILE A 333 6.15 -3.10 -10.97
C ILE A 333 7.22 -2.54 -11.90
N TYR A 334 7.31 -1.22 -12.00
CA TYR A 334 8.40 -0.53 -12.68
C TYR A 334 9.22 0.29 -11.66
N HIS A 335 10.48 -0.10 -11.46
CA HIS A 335 11.37 0.49 -10.46
C HIS A 335 12.63 1.08 -11.12
N PRO A 336 12.53 2.28 -11.74
CA PRO A 336 13.62 2.90 -12.49
C PRO A 336 14.69 3.62 -11.65
N GLN A 337 14.43 3.87 -10.37
CA GLN A 337 15.25 4.68 -9.47
C GLN A 337 16.11 3.84 -8.53
N THR A 338 17.15 4.43 -7.95
CA THR A 338 17.89 3.79 -6.85
C THR A 338 16.98 3.52 -5.66
N GLY A 339 16.96 2.28 -5.20
CA GLY A 339 16.08 1.84 -4.14
C GLY A 339 16.13 0.33 -3.91
N ASP A 340 15.55 -0.10 -2.80
CA ASP A 340 15.43 -1.52 -2.47
C ASP A 340 14.00 -2.01 -2.76
N LEU A 341 13.91 -3.19 -3.38
CA LEU A 341 12.67 -3.91 -3.64
C LEU A 341 12.72 -5.28 -2.96
N THR A 342 11.76 -5.53 -2.07
CA THR A 342 11.56 -6.84 -1.45
C THR A 342 10.18 -7.39 -1.80
N ILE A 343 10.10 -8.63 -2.29
CA ILE A 343 8.86 -9.33 -2.59
C ILE A 343 8.82 -10.62 -1.79
N ASN A 344 7.90 -10.72 -0.83
CA ASN A 344 7.68 -11.89 0.00
C ASN A 344 6.48 -12.73 -0.48
N GLY A 345 5.54 -12.14 -1.21
CA GLY A 345 4.30 -12.79 -1.64
C GLY A 345 3.50 -11.96 -2.65
N GLY A 346 2.24 -12.36 -2.88
CA GLY A 346 1.33 -11.72 -3.83
C GLY A 346 1.42 -12.25 -5.26
N THR A 347 0.55 -11.74 -6.12
CA THR A 347 0.55 -11.97 -7.58
C THR A 347 0.78 -10.65 -8.29
N ILE A 348 1.84 -10.57 -9.09
CA ILE A 348 2.27 -9.37 -9.82
C ILE A 348 2.22 -9.68 -11.31
N THR A 349 1.41 -8.97 -12.06
CA THR A 349 1.20 -9.20 -13.50
C THR A 349 1.37 -7.92 -14.30
N GLY A 350 2.09 -8.00 -15.42
CA GLY A 350 2.17 -6.93 -16.40
C GLY A 350 2.73 -7.43 -17.73
N GLU A 351 3.06 -6.50 -18.62
CA GLU A 351 3.82 -6.82 -19.85
C GLU A 351 5.13 -7.52 -19.48
N SER A 352 5.83 -6.98 -18.48
CA SER A 352 6.77 -7.71 -17.64
C SER A 352 6.17 -7.81 -16.23
N GLY A 353 6.50 -8.85 -15.45
CA GLY A 353 6.03 -8.91 -14.07
C GLY A 353 6.63 -7.76 -13.24
N VAL A 354 7.96 -7.74 -13.17
CA VAL A 354 8.75 -6.69 -12.51
C VAL A 354 9.87 -6.26 -13.44
N GLN A 355 10.03 -4.95 -13.65
CA GLN A 355 11.20 -4.38 -14.34
C GLN A 355 11.93 -3.42 -13.40
N PHE A 356 13.14 -3.81 -13.02
CA PHE A 356 14.02 -3.05 -12.15
C PHE A 356 15.16 -2.45 -12.97
N CYS A 357 15.24 -1.12 -12.99
CA CYS A 357 16.26 -0.39 -13.73
C CYS A 357 17.09 0.54 -12.85
N GLY A 358 16.82 0.64 -11.55
CA GLY A 358 17.62 1.43 -10.63
C GLY A 358 18.94 0.76 -10.25
N SER A 359 19.52 1.23 -9.15
CA SER A 359 20.53 0.50 -8.36
C SER A 359 19.98 0.13 -6.98
N GLY A 360 20.58 -0.83 -6.27
CA GLY A 360 20.11 -1.30 -4.97
C GLY A 360 19.90 -2.81 -4.91
N ASN A 361 19.06 -3.27 -3.98
CA ASN A 361 18.82 -4.69 -3.74
C ASN A 361 17.42 -5.12 -4.20
N VAL A 362 17.36 -6.19 -4.97
CA VAL A 362 16.12 -6.90 -5.33
C VAL A 362 16.12 -8.24 -4.59
N THR A 363 15.23 -8.38 -3.61
CA THR A 363 15.07 -9.62 -2.84
C THR A 363 13.71 -10.23 -3.12
N ILE A 364 13.66 -11.46 -3.60
CA ILE A 364 12.41 -12.19 -3.86
C ILE A 364 12.41 -13.46 -3.02
N ASN A 365 11.56 -13.50 -2.00
CA ASN A 365 11.39 -14.64 -1.10
C ASN A 365 10.19 -15.51 -1.49
N GLY A 366 9.26 -14.99 -2.29
CA GLY A 366 8.03 -15.68 -2.67
C GLY A 366 7.17 -14.85 -3.64
N GLY A 367 5.92 -15.28 -3.83
CA GLY A 367 4.96 -14.65 -4.74
C GLY A 367 4.98 -15.24 -6.16
N THR A 368 4.06 -14.76 -6.99
CA THR A 368 3.95 -15.12 -8.42
C THR A 368 4.15 -13.89 -9.27
N LEU A 369 5.17 -13.88 -10.13
CA LEU A 369 5.46 -12.79 -11.08
C LEU A 369 5.13 -13.28 -12.49
N VAL A 370 4.34 -12.50 -13.23
CA VAL A 370 3.84 -12.89 -14.55
C VAL A 370 4.15 -11.82 -15.60
N GLY A 371 4.97 -12.18 -16.59
CA GLY A 371 5.22 -11.41 -17.80
C GLY A 371 4.37 -11.90 -18.96
N THR A 372 3.60 -11.01 -19.57
CA THR A 372 2.56 -11.34 -20.57
C THR A 372 2.88 -10.81 -21.97
N TYR A 373 3.97 -10.05 -22.14
CA TYR A 373 4.29 -9.44 -23.43
C TYR A 373 4.42 -10.52 -24.53
N PRO A 374 3.96 -10.23 -25.77
CA PRO A 374 4.14 -11.15 -26.89
C PRO A 374 5.60 -11.56 -27.11
N ALA A 375 5.80 -12.67 -27.82
CA ALA A 375 7.15 -13.17 -28.14
C ALA A 375 7.98 -12.10 -28.89
N LEU A 376 9.23 -11.90 -28.46
CA LEU A 376 10.19 -10.93 -28.99
C LEU A 376 11.52 -11.59 -29.31
N ASP A 377 12.12 -11.33 -30.48
CA ASP A 377 13.45 -11.88 -30.77
C ASP A 377 14.49 -11.41 -29.74
N ASN A 378 14.48 -10.11 -29.40
CA ASN A 378 15.34 -9.50 -28.39
C ASN A 378 14.55 -8.49 -27.53
N PRO A 379 14.95 -8.28 -26.26
CA PRO A 379 14.40 -7.21 -25.45
C PRO A 379 14.76 -5.84 -26.05
N GLY A 380 13.91 -4.84 -25.85
CA GLY A 380 14.14 -3.52 -26.42
C GLY A 380 13.03 -2.53 -26.12
N LYS A 381 12.79 -1.60 -27.04
CA LYS A 381 11.67 -0.66 -26.96
C LYS A 381 11.25 -0.21 -28.35
N PRO A 382 9.94 -0.08 -28.65
CA PRO A 382 9.46 0.39 -29.95
C PRO A 382 10.06 1.76 -30.32
N SER A 383 10.39 1.95 -31.60
CA SER A 383 10.94 3.21 -32.10
C SER A 383 9.93 4.35 -32.01
N GLY A 384 10.40 5.52 -31.59
CA GLY A 384 9.55 6.70 -31.37
C GLY A 384 8.90 6.78 -29.99
N ASN A 385 8.99 5.74 -29.16
CA ASN A 385 8.61 5.84 -27.75
C ASN A 385 9.59 6.75 -27.00
N SER A 386 9.05 7.57 -26.09
CA SER A 386 9.81 8.38 -25.14
C SER A 386 10.53 7.50 -24.13
N ASP A 387 11.14 8.12 -23.10
CA ASP A 387 11.76 7.38 -22.00
C ASP A 387 10.76 6.54 -21.18
N GLY A 388 11.24 5.65 -20.30
CA GLY A 388 10.43 4.71 -19.48
C GLY A 388 10.71 3.23 -19.79
N ALA A 389 9.80 2.35 -19.35
CA ALA A 389 9.94 0.90 -19.41
C ALA A 389 10.30 0.35 -20.80
N GLY A 390 11.16 -0.67 -20.83
CA GLY A 390 11.42 -1.51 -21.99
C GLY A 390 10.37 -2.61 -22.13
N VAL A 391 10.42 -3.33 -23.26
CA VAL A 391 9.62 -4.53 -23.53
C VAL A 391 10.54 -5.74 -23.59
N ASP A 392 10.19 -6.78 -22.85
CA ASP A 392 10.96 -8.03 -22.74
C ASP A 392 10.06 -9.25 -22.47
N GLY A 393 8.91 -9.06 -21.81
CA GLY A 393 7.97 -10.13 -21.51
C GLY A 393 8.36 -11.03 -20.35
N ALA A 394 9.44 -10.71 -19.62
CA ALA A 394 9.93 -11.52 -18.53
C ALA A 394 9.08 -11.35 -17.27
N ALA A 395 9.10 -12.37 -16.40
CA ALA A 395 8.54 -12.25 -15.06
C ALA A 395 9.37 -11.27 -14.21
N LEU A 396 10.70 -11.33 -14.34
CA LEU A 396 11.63 -10.38 -13.73
C LEU A 396 12.67 -9.90 -14.77
N SER A 397 12.80 -8.58 -14.86
CA SER A 397 13.75 -7.91 -15.73
C SER A 397 14.70 -7.03 -14.94
N ILE A 398 16.01 -7.21 -15.14
CA ILE A 398 17.07 -6.36 -14.57
C ILE A 398 17.74 -5.60 -15.71
N VAL A 399 17.50 -4.29 -15.77
CA VAL A 399 17.85 -3.49 -16.95
C VAL A 399 18.89 -2.43 -16.61
N SER A 400 20.07 -2.56 -17.20
CA SER A 400 21.11 -1.54 -17.15
C SER A 400 20.76 -0.41 -18.11
N ARG A 401 20.52 0.79 -17.58
CA ARG A 401 20.03 1.97 -18.32
C ARG A 401 21.04 3.12 -18.36
N GLY A 402 22.02 3.10 -17.47
CA GLY A 402 23.09 4.09 -17.38
C GLY A 402 22.68 5.38 -16.67
N PRO A 403 23.43 6.48 -16.88
CA PRO A 403 23.21 7.75 -16.18
C PRO A 403 21.76 8.24 -16.29
N GLY A 404 21.18 8.64 -15.16
CA GLY A 404 19.76 9.03 -15.03
C GLY A 404 18.83 7.91 -14.57
N TYR A 405 19.35 6.69 -14.41
CA TYR A 405 18.70 5.54 -13.77
C TYR A 405 19.66 4.88 -12.77
N GLN A 406 20.93 4.75 -13.18
CA GLN A 406 22.03 4.28 -12.34
C GLN A 406 23.21 5.24 -12.43
N GLU A 407 23.74 5.64 -11.27
CA GLU A 407 25.03 6.34 -11.21
C GLU A 407 26.21 5.40 -11.56
N GLU A 408 27.32 5.97 -12.03
CA GLU A 408 28.50 5.19 -12.34
C GLU A 408 29.06 4.48 -11.09
N GLY A 409 29.25 3.17 -11.18
CA GLY A 409 29.80 2.35 -10.10
C GLY A 409 28.79 1.85 -9.08
N THR A 410 27.51 2.21 -9.21
CA THR A 410 26.43 1.55 -8.45
C THR A 410 26.04 0.23 -9.10
N THR A 411 25.39 -0.64 -8.33
CA THR A 411 25.05 -1.99 -8.79
C THR A 411 23.65 -2.40 -8.37
N VAL A 412 23.07 -3.33 -9.13
CA VAL A 412 21.87 -4.08 -8.75
C VAL A 412 22.29 -5.44 -8.21
N ASN A 413 21.93 -5.75 -6.97
CA ASN A 413 22.14 -7.07 -6.38
C ASN A 413 20.80 -7.79 -6.27
N VAL A 414 20.73 -9.00 -6.79
CA VAL A 414 19.52 -9.80 -6.88
C VAL A 414 19.68 -11.08 -6.06
N SER A 415 18.73 -11.32 -5.15
CA SER A 415 18.63 -12.56 -4.37
C SER A 415 17.24 -13.15 -4.54
N ILE A 416 17.16 -14.30 -5.23
CA ILE A 416 15.93 -15.07 -5.38
C ILE A 416 16.02 -16.29 -4.47
N ASN A 417 15.13 -16.32 -3.47
CA ASN A 417 15.05 -17.32 -2.42
C ASN A 417 13.77 -18.17 -2.51
N GLY A 418 12.92 -17.90 -3.50
CA GLY A 418 11.66 -18.58 -3.74
C GLY A 418 10.76 -17.81 -4.70
N GLY A 419 9.55 -18.31 -4.90
CA GLY A 419 8.54 -17.72 -5.79
C GLY A 419 8.36 -18.47 -7.11
N THR A 420 7.39 -17.99 -7.89
CA THR A 420 7.02 -18.54 -9.21
C THR A 420 7.12 -17.43 -10.25
N PHE A 421 7.90 -17.67 -11.30
CA PHE A 421 8.22 -16.71 -12.35
C PHE A 421 7.69 -17.24 -13.66
N ILE A 422 6.63 -16.63 -14.18
CA ILE A 422 5.94 -17.08 -15.38
C ILE A 422 6.15 -16.04 -16.48
N SER A 423 6.70 -16.47 -17.62
CA SER A 423 6.65 -15.68 -18.85
C SER A 423 5.83 -16.44 -19.88
N ASP A 424 4.74 -15.82 -20.35
CA ASP A 424 3.81 -16.46 -21.27
C ASP A 424 4.47 -16.80 -22.62
N ASN A 425 5.43 -15.97 -23.07
CA ASN A 425 5.96 -16.04 -24.43
C ASN A 425 7.49 -15.85 -24.55
N ASN A 426 8.16 -15.43 -23.48
CA ASN A 426 9.58 -15.05 -23.47
C ASN A 426 10.32 -15.75 -22.31
N SER A 427 11.57 -15.38 -22.04
CA SER A 427 12.32 -15.95 -20.93
C SER A 427 11.76 -15.43 -19.59
N PRO A 428 11.56 -16.29 -18.56
CA PRO A 428 11.11 -15.87 -17.23
C PRO A 428 11.98 -14.79 -16.60
N ILE A 429 13.30 -14.86 -16.82
CA ILE A 429 14.26 -13.84 -16.39
C ILE A 429 14.89 -13.18 -17.62
N ALA A 430 14.97 -11.86 -17.59
CA ALA A 430 15.75 -11.06 -18.54
C ALA A 430 16.76 -10.16 -17.80
N SER A 431 18.01 -10.14 -18.23
CA SER A 431 19.01 -9.17 -17.80
C SER A 431 19.74 -8.62 -19.01
N TYR A 432 19.70 -7.31 -19.20
CA TYR A 432 20.20 -6.69 -20.43
C TYR A 432 20.53 -5.20 -20.25
N ARG A 433 21.21 -4.63 -21.25
CA ARG A 433 21.51 -3.19 -21.33
C ARG A 433 20.58 -2.55 -22.34
N LEU A 434 20.03 -1.36 -22.03
CA LEU A 434 19.10 -0.65 -22.90
C LEU A 434 19.40 0.85 -22.90
N GLN A 435 19.66 1.41 -24.09
CA GLN A 435 20.03 2.81 -24.25
C GLN A 435 19.25 3.46 -25.39
N GLN A 436 18.88 4.73 -25.21
CA GLN A 436 18.46 5.56 -26.34
C GLN A 436 19.69 6.12 -27.04
N THR A 437 19.85 5.79 -28.31
CA THR A 437 20.90 6.31 -29.19
C THR A 437 20.72 7.81 -29.45
N THR A 438 21.77 8.48 -29.91
CA THR A 438 21.73 9.91 -30.28
C THR A 438 20.76 10.23 -31.43
N GLU A 439 20.38 9.23 -32.23
CA GLU A 439 19.39 9.34 -33.30
C GLU A 439 17.95 9.14 -32.80
N GLY A 440 17.75 8.92 -31.50
CA GLY A 440 16.45 8.70 -30.87
C GLY A 440 15.92 7.26 -30.98
N ASN A 441 16.68 6.35 -31.59
CA ASN A 441 16.37 4.91 -31.63
C ASN A 441 16.79 4.23 -30.32
N TRP A 442 16.15 3.12 -29.98
CA TRP A 442 16.52 2.28 -28.83
C TRP A 442 17.44 1.15 -29.27
N ALA A 443 18.51 0.93 -28.52
CA ALA A 443 19.51 -0.11 -28.74
C ALA A 443 19.65 -0.98 -27.49
N SER A 444 19.95 -2.27 -27.68
CA SER A 444 20.10 -3.24 -26.60
C SER A 444 21.47 -3.91 -26.65
N ASN A 445 22.00 -4.28 -25.47
CA ASN A 445 23.24 -5.04 -25.30
C ASN A 445 24.43 -4.44 -26.07
N ASP A 446 25.04 -5.20 -26.99
CA ASP A 446 26.24 -4.81 -27.73
C ASP A 446 26.02 -3.64 -28.70
N GLU A 447 24.77 -3.27 -28.92
CA GLU A 447 24.41 -2.07 -29.67
C GLU A 447 24.37 -0.81 -28.77
N THR A 448 24.66 -0.95 -27.47
CA THR A 448 24.77 0.14 -26.50
C THR A 448 26.23 0.45 -26.14
N ASP A 449 26.47 1.67 -25.66
CA ASP A 449 27.76 2.06 -25.05
C ASP A 449 27.75 1.88 -23.52
N LEU A 450 26.80 1.10 -22.98
CA LEU A 450 26.62 0.92 -21.55
C LEU A 450 27.47 -0.24 -21.01
N ASN A 451 28.03 -0.04 -19.82
CA ASN A 451 28.49 -1.13 -18.96
C ASN A 451 27.29 -1.75 -18.23
N SER A 452 27.42 -3.01 -17.84
CA SER A 452 26.41 -3.65 -16.99
C SER A 452 26.42 -3.04 -15.60
N SER A 453 25.24 -2.72 -15.05
CA SER A 453 25.07 -2.38 -13.64
C SER A 453 24.83 -3.61 -12.77
N LEU A 454 24.94 -4.82 -13.32
CA LEU A 454 24.70 -6.04 -12.57
C LEU A 454 25.79 -6.29 -11.52
N GLY A 455 25.37 -6.36 -10.27
CA GLY A 455 26.18 -6.76 -9.12
C GLY A 455 26.23 -8.27 -9.00
N ILE A 456 25.63 -8.84 -7.96
CA ILE A 456 25.43 -10.29 -7.80
C ILE A 456 24.02 -10.66 -8.27
N PHE A 457 23.88 -11.79 -8.95
CA PHE A 457 22.58 -12.41 -9.26
C PHE A 457 22.57 -13.85 -8.72
N SER A 458 21.93 -14.08 -7.58
CA SER A 458 21.86 -15.39 -6.95
C SER A 458 20.45 -15.96 -6.96
N ILE A 459 20.31 -17.20 -7.43
CA ILE A 459 19.08 -18.01 -7.35
C ILE A 459 19.34 -19.20 -6.42
N SER A 460 18.58 -19.30 -5.33
CA SER A 460 18.69 -20.39 -4.37
C SER A 460 17.47 -21.30 -4.31
N ALA A 461 16.31 -20.85 -4.82
CA ALA A 461 15.10 -21.64 -5.00
C ALA A 461 14.11 -20.89 -5.93
N GLY A 462 13.02 -21.55 -6.31
CA GLY A 462 11.93 -20.97 -7.10
C GLY A 462 11.54 -21.83 -8.29
N SER A 463 10.46 -21.45 -8.98
CA SER A 463 10.03 -22.08 -10.22
C SER A 463 10.00 -21.06 -11.36
N PHE A 464 10.63 -21.40 -12.48
CA PHE A 464 10.83 -20.52 -13.64
C PHE A 464 10.19 -21.17 -14.86
N GLU A 465 9.01 -20.65 -15.21
CA GLU A 465 8.12 -21.20 -16.23
C GLU A 465 8.08 -20.28 -17.45
N GLY A 466 8.75 -20.72 -18.51
CA GLY A 466 8.70 -20.11 -19.84
C GLY A 466 8.49 -21.16 -20.94
N PRO A 467 8.33 -20.72 -22.20
CA PRO A 467 8.22 -21.62 -23.32
C PRO A 467 9.53 -22.38 -23.55
N SER A 468 9.43 -23.66 -23.90
CA SER A 468 10.60 -24.56 -24.07
C SER A 468 11.57 -24.16 -25.20
N TYR A 469 11.19 -23.22 -26.08
CA TYR A 469 12.06 -22.69 -27.12
C TYR A 469 12.90 -21.48 -26.66
N ARG A 470 12.76 -21.04 -25.40
CA ARG A 470 13.57 -19.98 -24.78
C ARG A 470 14.43 -20.55 -23.66
N PRO A 471 15.62 -19.97 -23.39
CA PRO A 471 16.31 -20.23 -22.15
C PRO A 471 15.47 -19.70 -20.97
N SER A 472 15.65 -20.25 -19.78
CA SER A 472 14.96 -19.73 -18.59
C SER A 472 15.52 -18.37 -18.13
N ILE A 473 16.75 -18.06 -18.54
CA ILE A 473 17.45 -16.81 -18.27
C ILE A 473 17.99 -16.27 -19.59
N ASP A 474 17.45 -15.15 -20.06
CA ASP A 474 18.07 -14.32 -21.09
C ASP A 474 19.00 -13.33 -20.38
N PHE A 475 20.32 -13.46 -20.54
CA PHE A 475 21.31 -12.82 -19.66
C PHE A 475 22.22 -11.85 -20.41
N ASP A 476 22.77 -10.88 -19.68
CA ASP A 476 23.75 -9.94 -20.22
C ASP A 476 25.10 -10.64 -20.41
N GLU A 477 25.50 -10.85 -21.66
CA GLU A 477 26.76 -11.50 -22.06
C GLU A 477 27.99 -10.58 -21.94
N SER A 478 27.83 -9.35 -21.46
CA SER A 478 28.94 -8.42 -21.31
C SER A 478 30.03 -8.94 -20.37
N GLN A 479 31.27 -8.48 -20.60
CA GLN A 479 32.39 -8.79 -19.71
C GLN A 479 32.19 -8.30 -18.27
N ASP A 480 31.37 -7.26 -18.07
CA ASP A 480 31.06 -6.72 -16.74
C ASP A 480 30.10 -7.63 -15.95
N ALA A 481 29.21 -8.33 -16.65
CA ALA A 481 28.27 -9.30 -16.08
C ALA A 481 28.86 -10.72 -15.95
N ALA A 482 30.06 -10.97 -16.50
CA ALA A 482 30.72 -12.26 -16.42
C ALA A 482 30.98 -12.68 -14.96
N GLY A 483 30.53 -13.88 -14.58
CA GLY A 483 30.70 -14.45 -13.24
C GLY A 483 29.81 -13.82 -12.16
N LYS A 484 28.78 -13.07 -12.54
CA LYS A 484 27.81 -12.47 -11.60
C LYS A 484 26.61 -13.36 -11.28
N TYR A 485 26.30 -14.29 -12.18
CA TYR A 485 25.20 -15.24 -12.04
C TYR A 485 25.61 -16.47 -11.24
N GLY A 486 24.79 -16.88 -10.28
CA GLY A 486 24.97 -18.09 -9.48
C GLY A 486 23.63 -18.76 -9.19
N ILE A 487 23.51 -20.05 -9.51
CA ILE A 487 22.33 -20.88 -9.30
C ILE A 487 22.72 -22.02 -8.35
N SER A 488 22.05 -22.09 -7.21
CA SER A 488 22.21 -23.15 -6.23
C SER A 488 20.92 -23.93 -5.95
N GLY A 489 19.80 -23.53 -6.54
CA GLY A 489 18.51 -24.24 -6.44
C GLY A 489 17.44 -23.68 -7.38
N GLY A 490 16.33 -24.40 -7.50
CA GLY A 490 15.18 -24.03 -8.34
C GLY A 490 14.87 -25.01 -9.48
N THR A 491 13.71 -24.80 -10.10
CA THR A 491 13.20 -25.57 -11.24
C THR A 491 12.98 -24.66 -12.45
N PHE A 492 13.43 -25.09 -13.63
CA PHE A 492 13.48 -24.27 -14.84
C PHE A 492 12.88 -25.05 -16.01
N THR A 493 11.87 -24.51 -16.71
CA THR A 493 11.27 -25.21 -17.87
C THR A 493 12.14 -25.13 -19.12
N GLY A 494 12.87 -24.02 -19.29
CA GLY A 494 13.88 -23.86 -20.34
C GLY A 494 15.28 -24.14 -19.83
N GLY A 495 16.21 -24.36 -20.76
CA GLY A 495 17.62 -24.58 -20.43
C GLY A 495 18.24 -23.43 -19.64
N VAL A 496 19.25 -23.77 -18.83
CA VAL A 496 20.08 -22.82 -18.09
C VAL A 496 21.54 -23.01 -18.49
N GLU A 497 22.32 -21.93 -18.45
CA GLU A 497 23.76 -22.01 -18.63
C GLU A 497 24.40 -22.74 -17.46
N THR A 498 24.98 -23.93 -17.72
CA THR A 498 25.55 -24.77 -16.65
C THR A 498 26.72 -24.11 -15.94
N SER A 499 27.36 -23.10 -16.56
CA SER A 499 28.41 -22.32 -15.92
C SER A 499 27.91 -21.41 -14.80
N PHE A 500 26.59 -21.17 -14.72
CA PHE A 500 25.96 -20.43 -13.63
C PHE A 500 25.67 -21.32 -12.43
N ILE A 501 25.66 -22.65 -12.58
CA ILE A 501 25.45 -23.57 -11.48
C ILE A 501 26.67 -23.52 -10.56
N VAL A 502 26.43 -23.29 -9.28
CA VAL A 502 27.49 -23.17 -8.27
C VAL A 502 28.27 -24.49 -8.17
N ASP A 503 29.60 -24.41 -8.07
CA ASP A 503 30.46 -25.59 -7.97
C ASP A 503 30.07 -26.48 -6.78
N GLY A 504 29.93 -27.78 -7.03
CA GLY A 504 29.49 -28.77 -6.06
C GLY A 504 27.98 -28.84 -5.81
N VAL A 505 27.16 -28.10 -6.57
CA VAL A 505 25.70 -28.25 -6.56
C VAL A 505 25.27 -29.26 -7.63
N ASP A 506 24.48 -30.25 -7.23
CA ASP A 506 23.91 -31.24 -8.14
C ASP A 506 22.80 -30.63 -9.01
N PHE A 507 22.67 -31.10 -10.24
CA PHE A 507 21.59 -30.72 -11.14
C PHE A 507 21.21 -31.86 -12.08
N GLU A 508 19.97 -31.83 -12.56
CA GLU A 508 19.42 -32.79 -13.51
C GLU A 508 18.78 -32.07 -14.68
N ILE A 509 18.92 -32.64 -15.88
CA ILE A 509 18.25 -32.17 -17.10
C ILE A 509 17.23 -33.24 -17.48
N GLY A 510 15.95 -32.87 -17.46
CA GLY A 510 14.85 -33.74 -17.86
C GLY A 510 14.83 -34.00 -19.37
N ASP A 511 14.13 -35.06 -19.77
CA ASP A 511 13.96 -35.44 -21.19
C ASP A 511 13.27 -34.34 -22.03
N ASP A 512 12.51 -33.45 -21.38
CA ASP A 512 11.84 -32.30 -21.99
C ASP A 512 12.71 -31.03 -22.04
N GLY A 513 13.95 -31.10 -21.55
CA GLY A 513 14.88 -29.98 -21.49
C GLY A 513 14.75 -29.10 -20.25
N SER A 514 13.84 -29.43 -19.32
CA SER A 514 13.76 -28.79 -18.02
C SER A 514 15.01 -29.05 -17.18
N VAL A 515 15.33 -28.15 -16.26
CA VAL A 515 16.49 -28.27 -15.37
C VAL A 515 16.04 -28.13 -13.92
N SER A 516 16.50 -29.04 -13.08
CA SER A 516 16.33 -28.97 -11.62
C SER A 516 17.71 -28.86 -10.96
N VAL A 517 17.86 -27.98 -9.99
CA VAL A 517 19.16 -27.70 -9.34
C VAL A 517 19.03 -27.83 -7.82
N GLY A 518 20.06 -28.36 -7.16
CA GLY A 518 20.15 -28.43 -5.70
C GLY A 518 19.12 -29.37 -5.07
N ASP A 519 18.48 -28.92 -4.00
CA ASP A 519 17.49 -29.70 -3.25
C ASP A 519 16.23 -30.05 -4.07
N ASP A 520 16.04 -29.40 -5.22
CA ASP A 520 14.92 -29.65 -6.15
C ASP A 520 15.23 -30.75 -7.17
N VAL A 521 16.43 -31.33 -7.16
CA VAL A 521 16.76 -32.52 -7.99
C VAL A 521 15.91 -33.69 -7.52
N ILE A 522 15.04 -34.18 -8.39
CA ILE A 522 14.21 -35.36 -8.12
C ILE A 522 15.08 -36.60 -8.29
N GLU A 523 15.58 -37.17 -7.19
CA GLU A 523 16.29 -38.46 -7.25
C GLU A 523 15.33 -39.59 -7.67
N GLU A 524 15.20 -39.86 -8.97
CA GLU A 524 14.40 -40.98 -9.46
C GLU A 524 15.03 -42.36 -9.21
N ASP A 525 16.28 -42.47 -8.74
CA ASP A 525 16.95 -43.78 -8.64
C ASP A 525 18.01 -43.88 -7.52
N ARG A 526 17.61 -43.72 -6.25
CA ARG A 526 18.35 -44.42 -5.18
C ARG A 526 17.84 -45.86 -5.11
N PRO A 527 18.66 -46.89 -5.42
CA PRO A 527 18.24 -48.26 -5.23
C PRO A 527 17.81 -48.44 -3.78
N TYR A 528 16.60 -48.94 -3.56
CA TYR A 528 16.17 -49.40 -2.26
C TYR A 528 17.20 -50.41 -1.74
N ILE A 529 18.02 -49.98 -0.80
CA ILE A 529 18.86 -50.87 -0.01
C ILE A 529 17.91 -51.38 1.08
N PRO A 530 17.34 -52.61 0.96
CA PRO A 530 16.59 -53.17 2.08
C PRO A 530 17.50 -53.13 3.31
N PRO A 531 16.95 -52.82 4.50
CA PRO A 531 17.72 -52.99 5.71
C PRO A 531 18.28 -54.41 5.73
N ILE A 532 19.60 -54.55 5.91
CA ILE A 532 20.23 -55.83 6.16
C ILE A 532 19.62 -56.35 7.46
N GLN A 533 18.61 -57.21 7.35
CA GLN A 533 18.17 -58.06 8.43
C GLN A 533 19.10 -59.27 8.41
N ASP A 534 20.10 -59.23 9.27
CA ASP A 534 20.80 -60.43 9.72
C ASP A 534 19.85 -61.19 10.65
N ASP A 535 19.79 -62.50 10.42
CA ASP A 535 19.22 -63.55 11.26
C ASP A 535 17.69 -63.78 11.25
N ASP A 536 17.33 -64.77 10.41
CA ASP A 536 16.64 -66.02 10.81
C ASP A 536 15.34 -65.93 11.62
N ASP A 537 14.20 -65.89 10.91
CA ASP A 537 13.02 -66.70 11.26
C ASP A 537 12.10 -66.87 10.03
N TYR A 538 12.37 -67.89 9.23
CA TYR A 538 11.55 -68.28 8.09
C TYR A 538 10.27 -69.00 8.57
N VAL A 539 9.16 -68.27 8.62
CA VAL A 539 7.81 -68.89 8.72
C VAL A 539 7.22 -68.99 7.31
N PRO A 540 6.93 -70.18 6.79
CA PRO A 540 6.37 -70.31 5.44
C PRO A 540 4.94 -69.74 5.40
N LEU A 541 4.73 -68.77 4.50
CA LEU A 541 3.40 -68.25 4.15
C LEU A 541 2.57 -69.35 3.45
N PRO A 542 1.27 -69.50 3.75
CA PRO A 542 0.37 -70.39 3.04
C PRO A 542 0.13 -69.91 1.59
N PRO A 543 -0.31 -70.80 0.68
CA PRO A 543 -0.30 -70.55 -0.75
C PRO A 543 -1.17 -69.36 -1.17
N VAL A 544 -0.60 -68.58 -2.10
CA VAL A 544 -1.21 -67.46 -2.82
C VAL A 544 -2.57 -67.88 -3.39
N VAL A 545 -3.63 -67.20 -2.94
CA VAL A 545 -4.90 -67.15 -3.64
C VAL A 545 -4.78 -65.99 -4.62
N VAL A 546 -4.74 -66.32 -5.91
CA VAL A 546 -4.85 -65.36 -7.00
C VAL A 546 -6.29 -64.82 -6.97
N TYR A 547 -6.45 -63.53 -6.74
CA TYR A 547 -7.65 -62.80 -7.15
C TYR A 547 -7.25 -61.99 -8.38
N GLU A 548 -7.89 -62.34 -9.52
CA GLU A 548 -7.91 -61.51 -10.71
C GLU A 548 -8.72 -60.25 -10.43
N ASP A 549 -8.19 -59.12 -10.89
CA ASP A 549 -8.79 -57.82 -11.20
C ASP A 549 -9.91 -57.26 -10.32
N ASP A 550 -9.64 -56.12 -9.68
CA ASP A 550 -10.58 -54.99 -9.72
C ASP A 550 -9.83 -53.66 -9.48
N ASP A 551 -9.86 -52.81 -10.50
CA ASP A 551 -9.49 -51.39 -10.45
C ASP A 551 -10.34 -50.65 -9.42
N SER A 552 -9.76 -50.25 -8.29
CA SER A 552 -10.35 -49.23 -7.42
C SER A 552 -9.40 -48.05 -7.25
N ASN A 553 -9.43 -47.17 -8.25
CA ASN A 553 -8.84 -45.84 -8.19
C ASN A 553 -9.59 -45.01 -7.11
N ASP A 554 -8.96 -44.86 -5.94
CA ASP A 554 -9.50 -44.14 -4.76
C ASP A 554 -9.47 -42.60 -4.91
N THR A 555 -9.58 -42.11 -6.14
CA THR A 555 -9.76 -40.69 -6.45
C THR A 555 -11.24 -40.29 -6.42
N THR A 556 -12.17 -41.23 -6.63
CA THR A 556 -13.61 -40.92 -6.68
C THR A 556 -14.23 -40.72 -5.29
N THR A 557 -13.70 -41.36 -4.24
CA THR A 557 -14.17 -41.20 -2.85
C THR A 557 -13.77 -39.84 -2.25
N ILE A 558 -12.58 -39.34 -2.62
CA ILE A 558 -12.06 -38.03 -2.18
C ILE A 558 -12.79 -36.88 -2.87
N VAL A 559 -13.08 -37.02 -4.17
CA VAL A 559 -13.84 -36.00 -4.95
C VAL A 559 -15.31 -35.92 -4.50
N ALA A 560 -15.92 -37.02 -4.07
CA ALA A 560 -17.30 -37.02 -3.57
C ALA A 560 -17.46 -36.28 -2.22
N CYS A 561 -16.46 -36.35 -1.33
CA CYS A 561 -16.48 -35.62 -0.05
C CYS A 561 -16.29 -34.10 -0.25
N ALA A 562 -15.44 -33.68 -1.18
CA ALA A 562 -15.23 -32.26 -1.48
C ALA A 562 -16.47 -31.63 -2.13
N ALA A 563 -17.14 -32.33 -3.04
CA ALA A 563 -18.36 -31.84 -3.69
C ALA A 563 -19.53 -31.66 -2.70
N ALA A 564 -19.68 -32.56 -1.73
CA ALA A 564 -20.72 -32.45 -0.71
C ALA A 564 -20.52 -31.25 0.23
N ALA A 565 -19.27 -30.92 0.58
CA ALA A 565 -18.94 -29.77 1.41
C ALA A 565 -19.23 -28.43 0.71
N VAL A 566 -18.91 -28.33 -0.59
CA VAL A 566 -19.19 -27.13 -1.40
C VAL A 566 -20.70 -26.92 -1.55
N VAL A 567 -21.48 -27.98 -1.78
CA VAL A 567 -22.94 -27.89 -1.87
C VAL A 567 -23.56 -27.46 -0.53
N ALA A 568 -23.04 -27.96 0.61
CA ALA A 568 -23.50 -27.53 1.93
C ALA A 568 -23.17 -26.06 2.22
N ALA A 569 -22.00 -25.58 1.81
CA ALA A 569 -21.60 -24.17 1.95
C ALA A 569 -22.49 -23.24 1.10
N LEU A 570 -22.77 -23.61 -0.15
CA LEU A 570 -23.66 -22.84 -1.03
C LEU A 570 -25.10 -22.80 -0.50
N MET A 571 -25.62 -23.92 0.03
CA MET A 571 -26.93 -23.96 0.68
C MET A 571 -26.99 -23.06 1.93
N ALA A 572 -25.92 -23.04 2.74
CA ALA A 572 -25.84 -22.18 3.92
C ALA A 572 -25.81 -20.69 3.54
N VAL A 573 -25.05 -20.31 2.50
CA VAL A 573 -25.04 -18.94 1.96
C VAL A 573 -26.42 -18.55 1.45
N PHE A 574 -27.11 -19.45 0.72
CA PHE A 574 -28.45 -19.18 0.22
C PHE A 574 -29.46 -18.97 1.36
N LEU A 575 -29.41 -19.79 2.42
CA LEU A 575 -30.26 -19.63 3.61
C LEU A 575 -29.96 -18.33 4.38
N ILE A 576 -28.72 -17.87 4.40
CA ILE A 576 -28.34 -16.58 5.02
C ILE A 576 -28.87 -15.40 4.19
N ILE A 577 -28.76 -15.48 2.87
CA ILE A 577 -29.28 -14.45 1.95
C ILE A 577 -30.81 -14.38 2.02
N GLU A 578 -31.49 -15.52 2.07
CA GLU A 578 -32.97 -15.59 2.12
C GLU A 578 -33.51 -15.10 3.48
N ARG A 579 -32.75 -15.27 4.57
CA ARG A 579 -33.08 -14.72 5.90
C ARG A 579 -32.84 -13.21 6.03
N ARG A 580 -32.04 -12.60 5.14
CA ARG A 580 -31.83 -11.14 5.07
C ARG A 580 -32.86 -10.43 4.18
N ARG A 581 -33.70 -11.17 3.43
CA ARG A 581 -34.75 -10.60 2.56
C ARG A 581 -36.17 -10.63 3.16
N ASN A 582 -36.33 -11.11 4.40
CA ASN A 582 -37.61 -11.12 5.13
C ASN A 582 -37.56 -10.24 6.37
#